data_AF-A0AB39LCG5-F1
#
_entry.id   AF-A0AB39LCG5-F1
#
_cell.length_a   1.000
_cell.length_b   1.000
_cell.length_c   1.000
_cell.angle_alpha   90.00
_cell.angle_beta   90.00
_cell.angle_gamma   90.00
#
_symmetry.space_group_name_H-M   'P 1'
#
loop_
_entity.id
_entity.type
_entity.pdbx_description
1 polymer ?
#
loop_
_entity_poly.entity_id
_entity_poly.type
_entity_poly.pdbx_seq_one_letter_code
_entity_poly.pdbx_strand_id
1 'polypeptide(L)'
;MIMFYMVPRRMVLKKHEIQEFRGIAEGLVGESGIDVDFPSETPPARGMKVVGWILALSMLGLLGIAVHVIRLLGFKAEESLVVIGSWMLLFLPVLLLWTVGVGVWSYLFRRYQDKLWLELGDLLDIADEATIALHEQNRSDIAAEIKRVERLVKKYRRYGV
;
A
#
# COMPACT_ATOMS: atom_id res chain seq x y z
N MET A 1 -4.14 25.44 -7.59
CA MET A 1 -2.93 24.59 -7.68
C MET A 1 -3.36 23.15 -7.47
N ILE A 2 -3.65 22.44 -8.55
CA ILE A 2 -4.14 21.05 -8.52
C ILE A 2 -2.90 20.18 -8.28
N MET A 3 -2.74 19.74 -7.03
CA MET A 3 -1.58 18.97 -6.59
C MET A 3 -1.65 17.59 -7.24
N PHE A 4 -0.71 17.34 -8.16
CA PHE A 4 -0.47 16.04 -8.76
C PHE A 4 -0.48 14.96 -7.68
N TYR A 5 -1.26 13.91 -7.88
CA TYR A 5 -1.09 12.64 -7.20
C TYR A 5 0.37 12.22 -7.40
N MET A 6 1.16 12.41 -6.36
CA MET A 6 2.57 12.09 -6.32
C MET A 6 2.67 10.56 -6.42
N VAL A 7 2.86 10.08 -7.65
CA VAL A 7 3.31 8.71 -7.93
C VAL A 7 4.46 8.42 -6.98
N PRO A 8 4.40 7.35 -6.17
CA PRO A 8 5.51 7.05 -5.29
C PRO A 8 6.75 6.88 -6.17
N ARG A 9 7.81 7.67 -5.90
CA ARG A 9 9.13 7.52 -6.55
C ARG A 9 9.72 6.11 -6.34
N ARG A 10 9.16 5.38 -5.37
CA ARG A 10 9.52 4.02 -4.96
C ARG A 10 8.44 3.03 -5.40
N MET A 11 8.85 1.79 -5.68
CA MET A 11 7.95 0.70 -6.06
C MET A 11 6.89 0.46 -4.95
N VAL A 12 5.66 0.10 -5.33
CA VAL A 12 4.64 -0.26 -4.33
C VAL A 12 4.96 -1.64 -3.78
N LEU A 13 5.29 -1.71 -2.49
CA LEU A 13 5.61 -2.96 -1.80
C LEU A 13 4.34 -3.66 -1.35
N LYS A 14 4.27 -4.97 -1.59
CA LYS A 14 3.20 -5.82 -1.07
C LYS A 14 3.69 -6.53 0.18
N LYS A 15 2.80 -6.67 1.18
CA LYS A 15 3.14 -7.33 2.46
C LYS A 15 3.70 -8.74 2.26
N HIS A 16 3.16 -9.52 1.32
CA HIS A 16 3.64 -10.88 1.06
C HIS A 16 5.06 -10.92 0.50
N GLU A 17 5.48 -9.90 -0.27
CA GLU A 17 6.84 -9.84 -0.81
C GLU A 17 7.86 -9.62 0.32
N ILE A 18 7.50 -8.82 1.33
CA ILE A 18 8.35 -8.61 2.52
C ILE A 18 8.38 -9.87 3.40
N GLN A 19 7.23 -10.52 3.60
CA GLN A 19 7.19 -11.76 4.38
C GLN A 19 7.96 -12.91 3.71
N GLU A 20 7.89 -13.05 2.38
CA GLU A 20 8.71 -14.01 1.65
C GLU A 20 10.20 -13.69 1.83
N PHE A 21 10.58 -12.41 1.72
CA PHE A 21 11.97 -12.00 1.91
C PHE A 21 12.46 -12.23 3.35
N ARG A 22 11.62 -11.97 4.34
CA ARG A 22 11.90 -12.24 5.75
C ARG A 22 12.19 -13.72 6.00
N GLY A 23 11.37 -14.63 5.45
CA GLY A 23 11.59 -16.07 5.58
C GLY A 23 12.91 -16.53 4.94
N ILE A 24 13.30 -15.91 3.81
CA ILE A 24 14.60 -16.18 3.19
C ILE A 24 15.74 -15.66 4.09
N ALA A 25 15.62 -14.43 4.62
CA ALA A 25 16.62 -13.86 5.51
C ALA A 25 16.77 -14.66 6.82
N GLU A 26 15.67 -15.12 7.41
CA GLU A 26 15.67 -16.03 8.58
C GLU A 26 16.41 -17.34 8.29
N GLY A 27 16.20 -17.92 7.10
CA GLY A 27 16.95 -19.11 6.66
C GLY A 27 18.45 -18.86 6.56
N LEU A 28 18.86 -17.76 5.92
CA LEU A 28 20.28 -17.39 5.79
C LEU A 28 20.91 -17.10 7.16
N VAL A 29 20.23 -16.36 8.04
CA VAL A 29 20.73 -16.05 9.38
C VAL A 29 20.91 -17.34 10.18
N GLY A 30 19.92 -18.24 10.15
CA GLY A 30 20.01 -19.54 10.81
C GLY A 30 21.17 -20.42 10.33
N GLU A 31 21.49 -20.38 9.04
CA GLU A 31 22.64 -21.12 8.49
C GLU A 31 23.99 -20.43 8.70
N SER A 32 24.00 -19.09 8.71
CA SER A 32 25.20 -18.29 8.99
C SER A 32 25.63 -18.35 10.46
N GLY A 33 24.68 -18.58 11.37
CA GLY A 33 24.88 -18.60 12.82
C GLY A 33 25.06 -17.23 13.46
N ILE A 34 24.73 -16.14 12.75
CA ILE A 34 24.81 -14.77 13.29
C ILE A 34 23.58 -14.50 14.18
N ASP A 35 23.80 -13.86 15.32
CA ASP A 35 22.73 -13.40 16.21
C ASP A 35 22.27 -12.01 15.76
N VAL A 36 21.10 -11.94 15.12
CA VAL A 36 20.53 -10.68 14.59
C VAL A 36 19.05 -10.59 14.94
N ASP A 37 18.64 -9.44 15.47
CA ASP A 37 17.24 -9.15 15.79
C ASP A 37 16.47 -8.74 14.53
N PHE A 38 15.45 -9.52 14.17
CA PHE A 38 14.60 -9.21 13.02
C PHE A 38 13.63 -8.05 13.33
N PRO A 39 13.43 -7.11 12.38
CA PRO A 39 12.52 -5.98 12.56
C PRO A 39 11.07 -6.46 12.75
N SER A 40 10.30 -5.78 13.60
CA SER A 40 8.91 -6.16 13.88
C SER A 40 8.02 -6.06 12.64
N GLU A 41 7.16 -7.05 12.39
CA GLU A 41 6.27 -7.05 11.22
C GLU A 41 5.36 -5.81 11.18
N THR A 42 5.26 -5.18 10.00
CA THR A 42 4.31 -4.08 9.82
C THR A 42 2.86 -4.60 10.00
N PRO A 43 2.09 -4.00 10.93
CA PRO A 43 0.72 -4.43 11.19
C PRO A 43 -0.17 -4.14 9.97
N PRO A 44 -1.20 -4.96 9.73
CA PRO A 44 -2.10 -4.76 8.60
C PRO A 44 -2.72 -3.37 8.63
N ALA A 45 -2.90 -2.76 7.46
CA ALA A 45 -3.48 -1.43 7.29
C ALA A 45 -4.99 -1.39 7.60
N ARG A 46 -5.38 -1.72 8.84
CA ARG A 46 -6.77 -1.77 9.31
C ARG A 46 -7.47 -0.43 9.11
N GLY A 47 -6.77 0.68 9.38
CA GLY A 47 -7.27 2.04 9.16
C GLY A 47 -7.61 2.32 7.69
N MET A 48 -6.77 1.87 6.76
CA MET A 48 -7.09 1.97 5.34
C MET A 48 -8.37 1.18 5.03
N LYS A 49 -8.44 -0.11 5.42
CA LYS A 49 -9.62 -0.95 5.15
C LYS A 49 -10.93 -0.27 5.59
N VAL A 50 -10.94 0.35 6.77
CA VAL A 50 -12.11 1.11 7.28
C VAL A 50 -12.44 2.30 6.37
N VAL A 51 -11.45 3.14 6.03
CA VAL A 51 -11.67 4.29 5.13
C VAL A 51 -12.19 3.84 3.76
N GLY A 52 -11.69 2.72 3.24
CA GLY A 52 -12.15 2.15 1.98
C GLY A 52 -13.61 1.69 2.03
N TRP A 53 -14.01 1.04 3.12
CA TRP A 53 -15.41 0.66 3.35
C TRP A 53 -16.32 1.89 3.43
N ILE A 54 -15.90 2.94 4.11
CA ILE A 54 -16.67 4.19 4.21
C ILE A 54 -16.84 4.80 2.82
N LEU A 55 -15.77 4.89 2.02
CA LEU A 55 -15.84 5.40 0.66
C LEU A 55 -16.73 4.54 -0.24
N ALA A 56 -16.61 3.21 -0.18
CA ALA A 56 -17.43 2.29 -0.96
C ALA A 56 -18.92 2.38 -0.60
N LEU A 57 -19.24 2.37 0.70
CA LEU A 57 -20.63 2.53 1.18
C LEU A 57 -21.21 3.90 0.80
N SER A 58 -20.40 4.96 0.88
CA SER A 58 -20.85 6.30 0.46
C SER A 58 -21.22 6.36 -1.02
N MET A 59 -20.45 5.67 -1.88
CA MET A 59 -20.73 5.59 -3.31
C MET A 59 -21.97 4.75 -3.61
N LEU A 60 -22.14 3.63 -2.90
CA LEU A 60 -23.32 2.79 -3.03
C LEU A 60 -24.60 3.54 -2.58
N GLY A 61 -24.50 4.29 -1.47
CA GLY A 61 -25.57 5.15 -0.97
C GLY A 61 -25.97 6.23 -1.97
N LEU A 62 -24.98 6.89 -2.59
CA LEU A 62 -25.20 7.85 -3.67
C LEU A 62 -25.96 7.23 -4.85
N LEU A 63 -25.54 6.03 -5.27
CA LEU A 63 -26.19 5.31 -6.37
C LEU A 63 -27.64 4.98 -6.03
N GLY A 64 -27.90 4.53 -4.79
CA GLY A 64 -29.24 4.24 -4.29
C GLY A 64 -30.14 5.49 -4.28
N ILE A 65 -29.64 6.61 -3.76
CA ILE A 65 -30.36 7.89 -3.76
C ILE A 65 -30.63 8.33 -5.19
N ALA A 66 -29.64 8.22 -6.08
CA ALA A 66 -29.78 8.62 -7.47
C ALA A 66 -30.90 7.84 -8.18
N VAL A 67 -30.91 6.51 -8.04
CA VAL A 67 -31.97 5.65 -8.60
C VAL A 67 -33.34 6.00 -8.02
N HIS A 68 -33.40 6.28 -6.70
CA HIS A 68 -34.66 6.61 -6.03
C HIS A 68 -35.23 7.95 -6.53
N VAL A 69 -34.37 8.96 -6.67
CA VAL A 69 -34.75 10.29 -7.19
C VAL A 69 -35.22 10.19 -8.65
N ILE A 70 -34.53 9.42 -9.49
CA ILE A 70 -34.95 9.18 -10.88
C ILE A 70 -36.33 8.54 -10.93
N ARG A 71 -36.59 7.57 -10.04
CA ARG A 71 -37.88 6.87 -9.98
C ARG A 71 -39.02 7.77 -9.51
N LEU A 72 -38.76 8.64 -8.53
CA LEU A 72 -39.77 9.53 -7.94
C LEU A 72 -40.15 10.69 -8.85
N LEU A 73 -39.17 11.32 -9.49
CA LEU A 73 -39.43 12.52 -10.30
C LEU A 73 -40.05 12.16 -11.67
N GLY A 74 -39.70 11.00 -12.23
CA GLY A 74 -39.95 10.73 -13.65
C GLY A 74 -39.17 11.73 -14.52
N PHE A 75 -38.69 11.34 -15.69
CA PHE A 75 -37.99 12.27 -16.59
C PHE A 75 -38.97 13.27 -17.22
N LYS A 76 -39.47 14.25 -16.45
CA LYS A 76 -40.20 15.40 -16.99
C LYS A 76 -39.21 16.54 -17.25
N ALA A 77 -38.98 16.81 -18.53
CA ALA A 77 -37.94 17.73 -19.00
C ALA A 77 -38.20 19.21 -18.65
N GLU A 78 -39.41 19.57 -18.25
CA GLU A 78 -39.87 20.95 -18.06
C GLU A 78 -39.30 21.62 -16.79
N GLU A 79 -38.87 20.85 -15.80
CA GLU A 79 -38.25 21.36 -14.54
C GLU A 79 -36.72 21.18 -14.49
N SER A 80 -36.08 20.96 -15.64
CA SER A 80 -34.71 20.43 -15.71
C SER A 80 -33.66 21.26 -14.94
N LEU A 81 -33.75 22.59 -14.93
CA LEU A 81 -32.79 23.45 -14.22
C LEU A 81 -32.88 23.32 -12.68
N VAL A 82 -34.09 23.23 -12.13
CA VAL A 82 -34.31 23.06 -10.68
C VAL A 82 -33.90 21.66 -10.24
N VAL A 83 -34.19 20.66 -11.07
CA VAL A 83 -33.75 19.27 -10.86
C VAL A 83 -32.22 19.21 -10.89
N ILE A 84 -31.56 19.74 -11.92
CA ILE A 84 -30.09 19.77 -12.04
C ILE A 84 -29.45 20.51 -10.85
N GLY A 85 -29.99 21.68 -10.47
CA GLY A 85 -29.51 22.44 -9.31
C GLY A 85 -29.62 21.65 -8.01
N SER A 86 -30.73 20.92 -7.82
CA SER A 86 -30.94 20.05 -6.66
C SER A 86 -29.96 18.88 -6.63
N TRP A 87 -29.70 18.24 -7.77
CA TRP A 87 -28.65 17.21 -7.90
C TRP A 87 -27.27 17.75 -7.54
N MET A 88 -26.93 18.94 -8.05
CA MET A 88 -25.63 19.57 -7.79
C MET A 88 -25.45 19.86 -6.29
N LEU A 89 -26.50 20.28 -5.59
CA LEU A 89 -26.50 20.53 -4.16
C LEU A 89 -26.36 19.22 -3.34
N LEU A 90 -26.97 18.13 -3.81
CA LEU A 90 -26.95 16.81 -3.17
C LEU A 90 -25.60 16.11 -3.35
N PHE A 91 -24.93 16.31 -4.49
CA PHE A 91 -23.59 15.79 -4.75
C PHE A 91 -22.49 16.56 -4.02
N LEU A 92 -22.69 17.84 -3.70
CA LEU A 92 -21.68 18.70 -3.07
C LEU A 92 -21.12 18.16 -1.74
N PRO A 93 -21.95 17.78 -0.75
CA PRO A 93 -21.43 17.20 0.51
C PRO A 93 -20.75 15.85 0.29
N VAL A 94 -21.20 15.07 -0.69
CA VAL A 94 -20.57 13.78 -0.97
C VAL A 94 -19.22 13.96 -1.65
N LEU A 95 -19.09 14.92 -2.56
CA LEU A 95 -17.83 15.30 -3.17
C LEU A 95 -16.82 15.78 -2.11
N LEU A 96 -17.27 16.59 -1.14
CA LEU A 96 -16.45 17.01 0.00
C LEU A 96 -15.99 15.81 0.84
N LEU A 97 -16.90 14.91 1.21
CA LEU A 97 -16.56 13.69 1.94
C LEU A 97 -15.56 12.82 1.16
N TRP A 98 -15.71 12.74 -0.17
CA TRP A 98 -14.85 11.95 -1.03
C TRP A 98 -13.45 12.54 -1.15
N THR A 99 -13.34 13.86 -1.35
CA THR A 99 -12.04 14.55 -1.41
C THR A 99 -11.25 14.41 -0.10
N VAL A 100 -11.92 14.58 1.05
CA VAL A 100 -11.29 14.36 2.36
C VAL A 100 -10.94 12.89 2.56
N GLY A 101 -11.85 11.97 2.25
CA GLY A 101 -11.66 10.54 2.44
C GLY A 101 -10.51 9.97 1.59
N VAL A 102 -10.40 10.41 0.33
CA VAL A 102 -9.28 10.03 -0.54
C VAL A 102 -7.98 10.66 -0.07
N GLY A 103 -7.99 11.89 0.44
CA GLY A 103 -6.83 12.52 1.06
C GLY A 103 -6.31 11.71 2.26
N VAL A 104 -7.22 11.32 3.18
CA VAL A 104 -6.88 10.48 4.33
C VAL A 104 -6.39 9.11 3.90
N TRP A 105 -7.04 8.47 2.91
CA TRP A 105 -6.58 7.20 2.36
C TRP A 105 -5.18 7.30 1.78
N SER A 106 -4.90 8.34 0.99
CA SER A 106 -3.59 8.58 0.39
C SER A 106 -2.50 8.77 1.46
N TYR A 107 -2.81 9.54 2.51
CA TYR A 107 -1.91 9.74 3.65
C TYR A 107 -1.61 8.42 4.39
N LEU A 108 -2.65 7.64 4.71
CA LEU A 108 -2.48 6.34 5.37
C LEU A 108 -1.72 5.35 4.49
N PHE A 109 -1.99 5.33 3.19
CA PHE A 109 -1.30 4.48 2.23
C PHE A 109 0.19 4.82 2.17
N ARG A 110 0.54 6.12 2.12
CA ARG A 110 1.92 6.56 2.13
C ARG A 110 2.64 6.14 3.40
N ARG A 111 2.03 6.39 4.57
CA ARG A 111 2.61 5.99 5.86
C ARG A 111 2.79 4.47 5.97
N TYR A 112 1.86 3.70 5.41
CA TYR A 112 1.97 2.25 5.37
C TYR A 112 3.11 1.79 4.46
N GLN A 113 3.23 2.38 3.26
CA GLN A 113 4.34 2.11 2.35
C GLN A 113 5.69 2.51 2.98
N ASP A 114 5.78 3.66 3.65
CA ASP A 114 7.01 4.10 4.30
C ASP A 114 7.47 3.11 5.39
N LYS A 115 6.54 2.55 6.17
CA LYS A 115 6.84 1.49 7.14
C LYS A 115 7.34 0.20 6.49
N LEU A 116 6.70 -0.22 5.41
CA LEU A 116 7.15 -1.39 4.64
C LEU A 116 8.54 -1.17 4.03
N TRP A 117 8.84 0.05 3.57
CA TRP A 117 10.16 0.40 3.05
C TRP A 117 11.24 0.40 4.15
N LEU A 118 10.91 0.80 5.38
CA LEU A 118 11.82 0.70 6.52
C LEU A 118 12.07 -0.77 6.89
N GLU A 119 11.02 -1.57 7.04
CA GLU A 119 11.14 -3.00 7.35
C GLU A 119 11.95 -3.73 6.27
N LEU A 120 11.73 -3.40 4.99
CA LEU A 120 12.53 -3.96 3.90
C LEU A 120 14.00 -3.53 3.99
N GLY A 121 14.29 -2.28 4.34
CA GLY A 121 15.67 -1.80 4.50
C GLY A 121 16.41 -2.57 5.59
N ASP A 122 15.80 -2.71 6.76
CA ASP A 122 16.38 -3.44 7.87
C ASP A 122 16.61 -4.92 7.50
N LEU A 123 15.64 -5.56 6.82
CA LEU A 123 15.81 -6.94 6.34
C LEU A 123 16.91 -7.07 5.29
N LEU A 124 17.06 -6.07 4.42
CA LEU A 124 18.09 -6.06 3.38
C LEU A 124 19.48 -6.00 3.99
N ASP A 125 19.67 -5.19 5.03
CA ASP A 125 20.95 -5.07 5.73
C ASP A 125 21.31 -6.36 6.48
N ILE A 126 20.34 -6.98 7.17
CA ILE A 126 20.51 -8.30 7.82
C ILE A 126 20.88 -9.37 6.79
N ALA A 127 20.19 -9.38 5.64
CA ALA A 127 20.45 -10.36 4.60
C ALA A 127 21.82 -10.15 3.92
N ASP A 128 22.27 -8.91 3.75
CA ASP A 128 23.61 -8.57 3.24
C ASP A 128 24.69 -9.09 4.21
N GLU A 129 24.52 -8.87 5.51
CA GLU A 129 25.44 -9.35 6.55
C GLU A 129 25.51 -10.87 6.64
N ALA A 130 24.35 -11.55 6.63
CA ALA A 130 24.29 -13.01 6.59
C ALA A 130 24.94 -13.59 5.33
N THR A 131 24.76 -12.93 4.18
CA THR A 131 25.36 -13.35 2.91
C THR A 131 26.88 -13.23 2.95
N ILE A 132 27.43 -12.16 3.55
CA ILE A 132 28.88 -11.96 3.70
C ILE A 132 29.47 -13.07 4.58
N ALA A 133 28.86 -13.36 5.73
CA ALA A 133 29.36 -14.40 6.63
C ALA A 133 29.31 -15.80 5.99
N LEU A 134 28.23 -16.12 5.26
CA LEU A 134 28.12 -17.39 4.53
C LEU A 134 29.15 -17.50 3.40
N HIS A 135 29.50 -16.39 2.75
CA HIS A 135 30.55 -16.35 1.74
C HIS A 135 31.92 -16.65 2.35
N GLU A 136 32.20 -16.11 3.54
CA GLU A 136 33.43 -16.36 4.28
C GLU A 136 33.54 -17.80 4.79
N GLN A 137 32.42 -18.43 5.12
CA GLN A 137 32.35 -19.86 5.46
C GLN A 137 32.43 -20.81 4.24
N ASN A 138 32.51 -20.28 3.01
CA ASN A 138 32.61 -21.03 1.76
C ASN A 138 31.53 -22.13 1.60
N ARG A 139 30.30 -21.83 2.04
CA ARG A 139 29.15 -22.74 1.97
C ARG A 139 28.58 -22.81 0.56
N SER A 140 29.10 -23.75 -0.23
CA SER A 140 28.66 -23.97 -1.62
C SER A 140 27.30 -24.64 -1.75
N ASP A 141 26.79 -25.23 -0.67
CA ASP A 141 25.47 -25.84 -0.54
C ASP A 141 24.32 -24.82 -0.70
N ILE A 142 24.55 -23.57 -0.29
CA ILE A 142 23.53 -22.52 -0.23
C ILE A 142 23.79 -21.39 -1.25
N ALA A 143 24.77 -21.60 -2.16
CA ALA A 143 25.20 -20.60 -3.14
C ALA A 143 24.06 -20.09 -4.05
N ALA A 144 23.07 -20.95 -4.36
CA ALA A 144 21.91 -20.55 -5.16
C ALA A 144 21.01 -19.55 -4.41
N GLU A 145 20.86 -19.72 -3.10
CA GLU A 145 20.01 -18.90 -2.23
C GLU A 145 20.69 -17.57 -1.93
N ILE A 146 21.99 -17.59 -1.63
CA ILE A 146 22.87 -16.40 -1.57
C ILE A 146 22.72 -15.55 -2.83
N LYS A 147 22.84 -16.15 -4.03
CA LYS A 147 22.70 -15.44 -5.30
C LYS A 147 21.28 -14.95 -5.57
N ARG A 148 20.26 -15.57 -4.97
CA ARG A 148 18.87 -15.11 -5.04
C ARG A 148 18.70 -13.86 -4.16
N VAL A 149 19.21 -13.89 -2.94
CA VAL A 149 19.21 -12.76 -1.99
C VAL A 149 19.97 -11.57 -2.55
N GLU A 150 21.20 -11.76 -3.03
CA GLU A 150 22.03 -10.68 -3.59
C GLU A 150 21.32 -9.97 -4.77
N ARG A 151 20.63 -10.73 -5.63
CA ARG A 151 19.81 -10.17 -6.71
C ARG A 151 18.63 -9.36 -6.19
N LEU A 152 17.96 -9.82 -5.13
CA LEU A 152 16.85 -9.11 -4.49
C LEU A 152 17.36 -7.83 -3.82
N VAL A 153 18.48 -7.91 -3.09
CA VAL A 153 19.13 -6.76 -2.47
C VAL A 153 19.48 -5.71 -3.51
N LYS A 154 20.19 -6.10 -4.57
CA LYS A 154 20.54 -5.20 -5.68
C LYS A 154 19.32 -4.60 -6.37
N LYS A 155 18.24 -5.36 -6.52
CA LYS A 155 16.98 -4.90 -7.10
C LYS A 155 16.36 -3.81 -6.23
N TYR A 156 16.24 -4.03 -4.91
CA TYR A 156 15.58 -3.09 -4.01
C TYR A 156 16.43 -1.86 -3.66
N ARG A 157 17.77 -2.01 -3.52
CA ARG A 157 18.71 -0.88 -3.38
C ARG A 157 18.59 0.12 -4.54
N ARG A 158 18.40 -0.38 -5.77
CA ARG A 158 18.17 0.48 -6.96
C ARG A 158 16.93 1.38 -6.83
N TYR A 159 15.93 0.98 -6.04
CA TYR A 159 14.71 1.76 -5.81
C TYR A 159 14.81 2.74 -4.63
N GLY A 160 16.00 2.91 -4.06
CA GLY A 160 16.30 3.97 -3.09
C GLY A 160 16.25 3.54 -1.63
N VAL A 161 16.67 2.31 -1.35
CA VAL A 161 17.19 1.86 -0.04
C VAL A 161 18.70 1.94 -0.11
#